data_AF-A0A3N4YU73-F1
#
_entry.id   AF-A0A3N4YU73-F1
#
_cell.length_a   1.000
_cell.length_b   1.000
_cell.length_c   1.000
_cell.angle_alpha   90.00
_cell.angle_beta   90.00
_cell.angle_gamma   90.00
#
_symmetry.space_group_name_H-M   'P 1'
#
loop_
_entity.id
_entity.type
_entity.pdbx_description
1 polymer ?
#
loop_
_entity_poly.entity_id
_entity_poly.type
_entity_poly.pdbx_seq_one_letter_code
_entity_poly.pdbx_strand_id
1 'polypeptide(L)'
;MSSALITATFATALAVAGTAAPPATAAPADAVRATAGHANTARVSTHTDGSGAPTYRVYATREGLVGHTTANGHRIRKNDHFVALPSRLGLSAKGEGARSVRVCAPATSRCEYAPVWDVGPWNIEDNYWNSAPHRERFADLPRGVPEAQAAYYDDYNGGKDGFGRVVRNPAGIDLADGMFWDGLGLTDNSWVDVTFLWLGDGPTGTIRTGTRWPLNVRSGPGTSYARSGLAAAGTRVTIQCTVWGEWVDGHLGSTPLWNKIGPGHFVSDAYTRTGTGRPVAPAC
;
A
#
# COMPACT_ATOMS: atom_id res chain seq x y z
N MET A 1 9.29 -31.60 60.12
CA MET A 1 8.08 -31.02 60.74
C MET A 1 8.02 -29.57 60.27
N SER A 2 7.07 -29.05 59.50
CA SER A 2 5.86 -29.57 58.85
C SER A 2 5.62 -28.71 57.60
N SER A 3 5.21 -29.34 56.50
CA SER A 3 4.63 -28.68 55.33
C SER A 3 3.22 -28.17 55.65
N ALA A 4 2.84 -27.01 55.13
CA ALA A 4 1.47 -26.52 55.11
C ALA A 4 1.00 -26.37 53.66
N LEU A 5 0.10 -27.27 53.23
CA LEU A 5 -0.70 -27.11 52.03
C LEU A 5 -1.90 -26.21 52.35
N ILE A 6 -2.19 -25.27 51.45
CA ILE A 6 -3.44 -24.50 51.45
C ILE A 6 -4.39 -25.14 50.44
N THR A 7 -5.53 -25.62 50.93
CA THR A 7 -6.64 -26.20 50.18
C THR A 7 -7.62 -25.08 49.81
N ALA A 8 -8.01 -24.98 48.54
CA ALA A 8 -9.08 -24.08 48.09
C ALA A 8 -10.35 -24.87 47.78
N THR A 9 -11.46 -24.39 48.34
CA THR A 9 -12.79 -25.01 48.40
C THR A 9 -13.56 -24.85 47.08
N PHE A 10 -14.14 -25.94 46.57
CA PHE A 10 -15.15 -25.90 45.50
C PHE A 10 -16.54 -25.71 46.10
N ALA A 11 -17.28 -24.69 45.63
CA ALA A 11 -18.69 -24.51 45.94
C ALA A 11 -19.55 -25.07 44.78
N THR A 12 -20.38 -26.05 45.11
CA THR A 12 -21.40 -26.64 44.24
C THR A 12 -22.69 -25.85 44.39
N ALA A 13 -23.30 -25.43 43.28
CA ALA A 13 -24.70 -24.97 43.27
C ALA A 13 -25.49 -25.77 42.22
N LEU A 14 -26.61 -26.32 42.66
CA LEU A 14 -27.51 -27.20 41.95
C LEU A 14 -28.80 -26.43 41.60
N ALA A 15 -29.47 -26.90 40.53
CA ALA A 15 -30.89 -26.71 40.17
C ALA A 15 -31.17 -25.49 39.24
N VAL A 16 -32.12 -25.51 38.30
CA VAL A 16 -33.33 -26.33 38.04
C VAL A 16 -33.55 -26.41 36.52
N ALA A 17 -33.95 -27.56 35.99
CA ALA A 17 -34.43 -27.71 34.62
C ALA A 17 -35.92 -27.29 34.53
N GLY A 18 -36.23 -26.30 33.69
CA GLY A 18 -37.59 -25.87 33.37
C GLY A 18 -37.94 -26.18 31.91
N THR A 19 -39.04 -26.91 31.72
CA THR A 19 -39.62 -27.32 30.43
C THR A 19 -40.45 -26.20 29.80
N ALA A 20 -40.28 -25.94 28.50
CA ALA A 20 -41.26 -25.25 27.66
C ALA A 20 -41.27 -25.84 26.25
N ALA A 21 -42.48 -26.15 25.75
CA ALA A 21 -42.79 -26.75 24.45
C ALA A 21 -42.84 -25.71 23.31
N PRO A 22 -42.84 -26.12 22.01
CA PRO A 22 -42.48 -25.27 20.86
C PRO A 22 -43.70 -24.68 20.12
N PRO A 23 -43.49 -23.60 19.35
CA PRO A 23 -44.03 -23.53 17.98
C PRO A 23 -43.03 -22.82 17.02
N ALA A 24 -43.05 -22.89 15.70
CA ALA A 24 -43.83 -23.60 14.69
C ALA A 24 -42.93 -23.76 13.45
N THR A 25 -43.23 -24.78 12.66
CA THR A 25 -42.63 -25.11 11.37
C THR A 25 -42.74 -23.98 10.34
N ALA A 26 -41.61 -23.60 9.73
CA ALA A 26 -41.58 -22.91 8.43
C ALA A 26 -41.21 -23.93 7.33
N ALA A 27 -41.97 -23.90 6.23
CA ALA A 27 -41.84 -24.75 5.04
C ALA A 27 -40.49 -24.54 4.30
N PRO A 28 -40.06 -25.47 3.43
CA PRO A 28 -38.72 -25.46 2.88
C PRO A 28 -38.58 -24.38 1.80
N ALA A 29 -37.53 -23.55 1.90
CA ALA A 29 -37.10 -22.74 0.78
C ALA A 29 -36.40 -23.64 -0.24
N ASP A 30 -36.84 -23.59 -1.49
CA ASP A 30 -36.23 -24.25 -2.64
C ASP A 30 -34.71 -24.05 -2.63
N ALA A 31 -33.98 -25.16 -2.50
CA ALA A 31 -32.54 -25.18 -2.68
C ALA A 31 -32.24 -25.08 -4.18
N VAL A 32 -32.22 -23.86 -4.71
CA VAL A 32 -31.51 -23.58 -5.96
C VAL A 32 -30.03 -23.79 -5.67
N ARG A 33 -29.51 -24.95 -6.11
CA ARG A 33 -28.09 -25.27 -6.10
C ARG A 33 -27.39 -24.32 -7.08
N ALA A 34 -27.04 -23.13 -6.60
CA ALA A 34 -26.12 -22.25 -7.29
C ALA A 34 -24.77 -22.96 -7.35
N THR A 35 -24.39 -23.42 -8.54
CA THR A 35 -23.02 -23.81 -8.84
C THR A 35 -22.15 -22.55 -8.70
N ALA A 36 -21.54 -22.37 -7.54
CA ALA A 36 -20.51 -21.36 -7.32
C ALA A 36 -19.30 -21.72 -8.19
N GLY A 37 -19.30 -21.22 -9.42
CA GLY A 37 -18.05 -21.01 -10.14
C GLY A 37 -17.19 -20.07 -9.29
N HIS A 38 -15.97 -20.50 -8.97
CA HIS A 38 -14.96 -19.67 -8.34
C HIS A 38 -14.46 -18.61 -9.34
N ALA A 39 -15.36 -17.77 -9.83
CA ALA A 39 -14.99 -16.50 -10.43
C ALA A 39 -14.75 -15.54 -9.26
N ASN A 40 -13.60 -15.72 -8.59
CA ASN A 40 -13.00 -14.67 -7.79
C ASN A 40 -12.44 -13.62 -8.78
N THR A 41 -13.31 -13.07 -9.62
CA THR A 41 -13.03 -11.85 -10.35
C THR A 41 -12.86 -10.79 -9.26
N ALA A 42 -11.62 -10.60 -8.84
CA ALA A 42 -11.22 -9.45 -8.06
C ALA A 42 -11.96 -8.27 -8.67
N ARG A 43 -12.90 -7.68 -7.92
CA ARG A 43 -13.49 -6.41 -8.32
C ARG A 43 -12.30 -5.48 -8.46
N VAL A 44 -11.86 -5.26 -9.70
CA VAL A 44 -10.88 -4.24 -10.02
C VAL A 44 -11.61 -2.95 -9.73
N SER A 45 -11.52 -2.46 -8.50
CA SER A 45 -11.93 -1.11 -8.16
C SER A 45 -10.94 -0.16 -8.80
N THR A 46 -11.12 0.11 -10.10
CA THR A 46 -10.40 1.18 -10.79
C THR A 46 -10.94 2.51 -10.27
N HIS A 47 -10.40 2.97 -9.14
CA HIS A 47 -10.56 4.36 -8.74
C HIS A 47 -9.41 5.14 -9.36
N THR A 48 -9.75 6.03 -10.30
CA THR A 48 -8.86 7.13 -10.66
C THR A 48 -8.92 8.10 -9.49
N ASP A 49 -7.78 8.27 -8.82
CA ASP A 49 -7.64 9.41 -7.91
C ASP A 49 -7.65 10.71 -8.72
N GLY A 50 -7.81 11.87 -8.06
CA GLY A 50 -7.69 13.19 -8.68
C GLY A 50 -6.34 13.49 -9.35
N SER A 51 -5.43 12.52 -9.40
CA SER A 51 -4.14 12.53 -10.10
C SER A 51 -4.17 11.84 -11.48
N GLY A 52 -5.28 11.21 -11.88
CA GLY A 52 -5.39 10.44 -13.13
C GLY A 52 -4.65 9.10 -13.14
N ALA A 53 -3.82 8.83 -12.12
CA ALA A 53 -3.06 7.60 -12.00
C ALA A 53 -3.94 6.39 -11.62
N PRO A 54 -3.72 5.21 -12.21
CA PRO A 54 -4.49 4.01 -11.90
C PRO A 54 -4.11 3.47 -10.52
N THR A 55 -5.11 2.90 -9.84
CA THR A 55 -4.97 2.23 -8.54
C THR A 55 -5.38 0.77 -8.66
N TYR A 56 -4.58 -0.13 -8.08
CA TYR A 56 -4.87 -1.57 -8.04
C TYR A 56 -4.72 -2.15 -6.64
N ARG A 57 -5.60 -3.09 -6.30
CA ARG A 57 -5.55 -3.88 -5.07
C ARG A 57 -4.51 -4.99 -5.25
N VAL A 58 -3.44 -5.00 -4.48
CA VAL A 58 -2.39 -6.02 -4.55
C VAL A 58 -2.01 -6.52 -3.16
N TYR A 59 -1.55 -7.76 -3.07
CA TYR A 59 -1.03 -8.30 -1.83
C TYR A 59 0.40 -7.80 -1.61
N ALA A 60 0.65 -7.19 -0.45
CA ALA A 60 1.95 -6.67 -0.08
C ALA A 60 2.63 -7.58 0.95
N THR A 61 3.91 -7.84 0.70
CA THR A 61 4.81 -8.51 1.64
C THR A 61 5.87 -7.56 2.16
N ARG A 62 6.42 -7.86 3.34
CA ARG A 62 7.62 -7.17 3.83
C ARG A 62 8.85 -7.70 3.11
N GLU A 63 9.70 -6.81 2.60
CA GLU A 63 10.95 -7.18 1.92
C GLU A 63 11.99 -7.74 2.90
N GLY A 64 12.27 -7.02 4.00
CA GLY A 64 13.13 -7.50 5.08
C GLY A 64 14.62 -7.68 4.74
N LEU A 65 15.12 -7.10 3.65
CA LEU A 65 16.48 -7.30 3.14
C LEU A 65 17.51 -6.26 3.61
N VAL A 66 17.42 -5.79 4.86
CA VAL A 66 18.38 -4.79 5.41
C VAL A 66 19.83 -5.27 5.24
N GLY A 67 20.67 -4.41 4.68
CA GLY A 67 22.09 -4.68 4.40
C GLY A 67 22.38 -5.13 2.97
N HIS A 68 21.37 -5.60 2.22
CA HIS A 68 21.48 -5.94 0.81
C HIS A 68 21.45 -4.68 -0.08
N THR A 69 21.68 -4.87 -1.37
CA THR A 69 21.66 -3.82 -2.39
C THR A 69 20.44 -4.00 -3.28
N THR A 70 19.61 -2.97 -3.40
CA THR A 70 18.46 -2.96 -4.29
C THR A 70 18.88 -2.93 -5.76
N ALA A 71 17.98 -3.25 -6.68
CA ALA A 71 18.22 -3.22 -8.12
C ALA A 71 18.65 -1.85 -8.67
N ASN A 72 18.32 -0.73 -7.99
CA ASN A 72 18.83 0.59 -8.36
C ASN A 72 20.19 0.96 -7.72
N GLY A 73 20.78 0.05 -6.94
CA GLY A 73 22.10 0.22 -6.34
C GLY A 73 22.10 0.93 -4.98
N HIS A 74 20.95 1.09 -4.32
CA HIS A 74 20.88 1.57 -2.94
C HIS A 74 21.19 0.44 -1.96
N ARG A 75 21.97 0.72 -0.91
CA ARG A 75 22.22 -0.24 0.17
C ARG A 75 21.15 -0.08 1.24
N ILE A 76 20.30 -1.09 1.38
CA ILE A 76 19.14 -1.08 2.26
C ILE A 76 19.61 -0.86 3.70
N ARG A 77 19.04 0.16 4.34
CA ARG A 77 19.23 0.53 5.73
C ARG A 77 17.96 0.17 6.51
N LYS A 78 18.13 0.04 7.82
CA LYS A 78 16.99 -0.09 8.74
C LYS A 78 16.07 1.13 8.61
N ASN A 79 14.77 0.89 8.61
CA ASN A 79 13.71 1.89 8.46
C ASN A 79 13.78 2.68 7.15
N ASP A 80 14.22 2.04 6.05
CA ASP A 80 14.07 2.65 4.73
C ASP A 80 12.62 2.63 4.26
N HIS A 81 12.28 3.61 3.42
CA HIS A 81 10.94 3.82 2.87
C HIS A 81 10.98 3.77 1.34
N PHE A 82 10.79 2.57 0.79
CA PHE A 82 10.71 2.29 -0.64
C PHE A 82 9.84 1.06 -0.89
N VAL A 83 9.57 0.77 -2.16
CA VAL A 83 8.92 -0.47 -2.60
C VAL A 83 9.75 -1.21 -3.65
N ALA A 84 9.51 -2.50 -3.79
CA ALA A 84 9.90 -3.29 -4.95
C ALA A 84 8.67 -3.60 -5.81
N LEU A 85 8.81 -3.52 -7.13
CA LEU A 85 7.78 -3.93 -8.08
C LEU A 85 8.32 -4.98 -9.07
N PRO A 86 7.49 -5.92 -9.55
CA PRO A 86 7.96 -7.09 -10.30
C PRO A 86 8.33 -6.78 -11.76
N SER A 87 8.77 -5.57 -12.07
CA SER A 87 9.34 -5.20 -13.36
C SER A 87 10.35 -4.06 -13.26
N ARG A 88 11.44 -4.17 -14.03
CA ARG A 88 12.45 -3.10 -14.17
C ARG A 88 11.89 -1.81 -14.78
N LEU A 89 10.78 -1.86 -15.51
CA LEU A 89 10.13 -0.66 -16.06
C LEU A 89 9.56 0.26 -14.96
N GLY A 90 9.31 -0.29 -13.77
CA GLY A 90 8.91 0.46 -12.59
C GLY A 90 10.08 1.01 -11.78
N LEU A 91 11.33 0.72 -12.12
CA LEU A 91 12.49 1.05 -11.29
C LEU A 91 12.89 2.53 -11.39
N SER A 92 13.07 3.21 -10.25
CA SER A 92 13.67 4.55 -10.22
C SER A 92 15.19 4.49 -10.23
N ALA A 93 15.83 5.42 -10.94
CA ALA A 93 17.27 5.64 -10.85
C ALA A 93 17.69 5.99 -9.40
N LYS A 94 18.94 5.69 -9.04
CA LYS A 94 19.46 5.92 -7.68
C LYS A 94 19.37 7.39 -7.31
N GLY A 95 18.77 7.69 -6.16
CA GLY A 95 18.59 9.07 -5.68
C GLY A 95 17.44 9.82 -6.35
N GLU A 96 16.70 9.17 -7.25
CA GLU A 96 15.51 9.69 -7.88
C GLU A 96 14.25 8.97 -7.39
N GLY A 97 13.09 9.53 -7.75
CA GLY A 97 11.78 8.95 -7.47
C GLY A 97 10.86 9.07 -8.68
N ALA A 98 11.40 9.00 -9.89
CA ALA A 98 10.61 9.18 -11.10
C ALA A 98 9.48 8.16 -11.25
N ARG A 99 9.71 6.96 -10.72
CA ARG A 99 8.71 5.92 -10.51
C ARG A 99 8.42 5.83 -9.02
N SER A 100 7.31 6.45 -8.62
CA SER A 100 6.83 6.46 -7.25
C SER A 100 5.40 5.96 -7.18
N VAL A 101 5.05 5.32 -6.07
CA VAL A 101 3.70 4.85 -5.79
C VAL A 101 3.13 5.58 -4.58
N ARG A 102 1.81 5.62 -4.49
CA ARG A 102 1.12 5.74 -3.20
C ARG A 102 0.56 4.38 -2.85
N VAL A 103 0.86 3.90 -1.65
CA VAL A 103 0.27 2.69 -1.10
C VAL A 103 -0.62 3.08 0.06
N CYS A 104 -1.87 2.62 0.05
CA CYS A 104 -2.82 2.80 1.13
C CYS A 104 -3.21 1.44 1.70
N ALA A 105 -3.20 1.34 3.03
CA ALA A 105 -3.58 0.12 3.74
C ALA A 105 -4.97 0.31 4.37
N PRO A 106 -6.04 -0.31 3.84
CA PRO A 106 -7.37 -0.18 4.42
C PRO A 106 -7.46 -0.68 5.87
N ALA A 107 -6.60 -1.64 6.25
CA ALA A 107 -6.56 -2.17 7.61
C ALA A 107 -6.19 -1.12 8.67
N THR A 108 -5.46 -0.07 8.27
CA THR A 108 -4.97 0.98 9.20
C THR A 108 -5.44 2.37 8.79
N SER A 109 -6.09 2.50 7.64
CA SER A 109 -6.44 3.77 6.99
C SER A 109 -5.25 4.71 6.77
N ARG A 110 -4.03 4.16 6.75
CA ARG A 110 -2.80 4.93 6.52
C ARG A 110 -2.32 4.75 5.09
N CYS A 111 -1.66 5.78 4.57
CA CYS A 111 -1.01 5.72 3.28
C CYS A 111 0.46 6.15 3.37
N GLU A 112 1.30 5.63 2.48
CA GLU A 112 2.63 6.14 2.27
C GLU A 112 2.96 6.31 0.78
N TYR A 113 3.66 7.39 0.46
CA TYR A 113 4.21 7.68 -0.86
C TYR A 113 5.69 7.31 -0.88
N ALA A 114 6.09 6.43 -1.80
CA ALA A 114 7.46 5.93 -1.81
C ALA A 114 7.97 5.67 -3.23
N PRO A 115 9.28 5.88 -3.48
CA PRO A 115 9.91 5.51 -4.74
C PRO A 115 10.08 3.98 -4.86
N VAL A 116 10.12 3.50 -6.10
CA VAL A 116 10.44 2.10 -6.41
C VAL A 116 11.95 1.96 -6.53
N TRP A 117 12.59 1.23 -5.63
CA TRP A 117 14.05 1.06 -5.60
C TRP A 117 14.53 -0.33 -5.95
N ASP A 118 13.67 -1.33 -5.86
CA ASP A 118 14.02 -2.73 -6.14
C ASP A 118 13.04 -3.41 -7.11
N VAL A 119 13.37 -4.63 -7.52
CA VAL A 119 12.63 -5.43 -8.49
C VAL A 119 12.26 -6.79 -7.88
N GLY A 120 10.97 -7.10 -7.95
CA GLY A 120 10.34 -8.22 -7.25
C GLY A 120 8.98 -7.77 -6.70
N PRO A 121 8.13 -8.66 -6.17
CA PRO A 121 8.36 -10.06 -5.83
C PRO A 121 8.12 -11.06 -6.99
N TRP A 122 8.69 -12.26 -6.88
CA TRP A 122 8.53 -13.43 -7.78
C TRP A 122 8.99 -13.27 -9.24
N ASN A 123 8.68 -12.14 -9.86
CA ASN A 123 8.94 -11.82 -11.27
C ASN A 123 9.78 -10.55 -11.41
N ILE A 124 10.38 -10.37 -12.59
CA ILE A 124 11.16 -9.17 -12.94
C ILE A 124 10.73 -8.52 -14.27
N GLU A 125 9.69 -9.08 -14.90
CA GLU A 125 9.12 -8.69 -16.20
C GLU A 125 7.57 -8.73 -16.14
N ASP A 126 7.00 -8.54 -14.95
CA ASP A 126 5.56 -8.44 -14.72
C ASP A 126 5.16 -7.01 -14.34
N ASN A 127 5.08 -6.14 -15.34
CA ASN A 127 4.56 -4.79 -15.19
C ASN A 127 3.01 -4.79 -15.20
N TYR A 128 2.38 -5.49 -14.25
CA TYR A 128 0.92 -5.69 -14.20
C TYR A 128 0.09 -4.39 -14.21
N TRP A 129 0.69 -3.23 -13.94
CA TRP A 129 0.06 -1.92 -14.12
C TRP A 129 -0.16 -1.50 -15.58
N ASN A 130 0.31 -2.29 -16.56
CA ASN A 130 0.06 -2.15 -17.98
C ASN A 130 -0.85 -3.27 -18.50
N SER A 131 -1.65 -2.98 -19.53
CA SER A 131 -2.33 -3.99 -20.34
C SER A 131 -1.49 -4.37 -21.57
N ALA A 132 -1.87 -5.43 -22.27
CA ALA A 132 -1.40 -5.67 -23.63
C ALA A 132 -1.66 -4.42 -24.52
N PRO A 133 -0.77 -4.13 -25.50
CA PRO A 133 0.48 -4.84 -25.81
C PRO A 133 1.69 -4.36 -24.98
N HIS A 134 1.49 -3.51 -23.97
CA HIS A 134 2.57 -2.88 -23.20
C HIS A 134 2.96 -3.64 -21.92
N ARG A 135 2.31 -4.77 -21.63
CA ARG A 135 2.71 -5.71 -20.58
C ARG A 135 3.82 -6.61 -21.11
N GLU A 136 4.97 -6.67 -20.42
CA GLU A 136 6.19 -7.35 -20.86
C GLU A 136 6.00 -8.88 -20.96
N ARG A 137 5.39 -9.47 -19.93
CA ARG A 137 4.97 -10.88 -19.90
C ARG A 137 3.55 -11.01 -19.38
N PHE A 138 2.97 -12.21 -19.55
CA PHE A 138 1.64 -12.54 -19.02
C PHE A 138 0.55 -11.59 -19.56
N ALA A 139 0.66 -11.24 -20.84
CA ALA A 139 -0.15 -10.22 -21.51
C ALA A 139 -1.64 -10.56 -21.58
N ASP A 140 -2.00 -11.83 -21.40
CA ASP A 140 -3.36 -12.35 -21.32
C ASP A 140 -4.02 -12.11 -19.95
N LEU A 141 -3.24 -11.86 -18.89
CA LEU A 141 -3.78 -11.51 -17.58
C LEU A 141 -4.38 -10.09 -17.59
N PRO A 142 -5.52 -9.86 -16.91
CA PRO A 142 -6.09 -8.53 -16.76
C PRO A 142 -5.10 -7.53 -16.17
N ARG A 143 -5.20 -6.27 -16.62
CA ARG A 143 -4.44 -5.16 -16.04
C ARG A 143 -4.75 -5.03 -14.55
N GLY A 144 -3.72 -4.90 -13.74
CA GLY A 144 -3.82 -4.80 -12.28
C GLY A 144 -3.71 -6.13 -11.54
N VAL A 145 -3.64 -7.26 -12.24
CA VAL A 145 -3.47 -8.59 -11.63
C VAL A 145 -2.00 -9.01 -11.75
N PRO A 146 -1.23 -9.03 -10.64
CA PRO A 146 0.12 -9.60 -10.64
C PRO A 146 0.09 -11.08 -11.06
N GLU A 147 1.10 -11.53 -11.78
CA GLU A 147 1.17 -12.94 -12.20
C GLU A 147 1.26 -13.88 -11.00
N ALA A 148 2.02 -13.52 -9.97
CA ALA A 148 2.13 -14.33 -8.75
C ALA A 148 0.77 -14.49 -8.05
N GLN A 149 -0.11 -13.50 -8.13
CA GLN A 149 -1.47 -13.60 -7.61
C GLN A 149 -2.29 -14.63 -8.40
N ALA A 150 -2.25 -14.57 -9.73
CA ALA A 150 -2.95 -15.52 -10.59
C ALA A 150 -2.38 -16.95 -10.44
N ALA A 151 -1.06 -17.09 -10.35
CA ALA A 151 -0.41 -18.37 -10.13
C ALA A 151 -0.82 -18.99 -8.78
N TYR A 152 -0.90 -18.19 -7.72
CA TYR A 152 -1.26 -18.65 -6.39
C TYR A 152 -2.72 -19.09 -6.26
N TYR A 153 -3.67 -18.36 -6.86
CA TYR A 153 -5.11 -18.65 -6.70
C TYR A 153 -5.71 -19.49 -7.82
N ASP A 154 -5.22 -19.34 -9.05
CA ASP A 154 -5.88 -19.83 -10.26
C ASP A 154 -5.05 -20.86 -11.02
N ASP A 155 -3.93 -21.33 -10.44
CA ASP A 155 -2.95 -22.23 -11.08
C ASP A 155 -2.40 -21.69 -12.41
N TYR A 156 -2.46 -20.36 -12.60
CA TYR A 156 -1.90 -19.71 -13.78
C TYR A 156 -0.42 -20.08 -13.92
N ASN A 157 0.03 -20.33 -15.15
CA ASN A 157 1.40 -20.78 -15.44
C ASN A 157 1.78 -22.07 -14.64
N GLY A 158 0.79 -22.90 -14.31
CA GLY A 158 0.97 -24.13 -13.50
C GLY A 158 1.39 -23.85 -12.07
N GLY A 159 0.91 -22.74 -11.50
CA GLY A 159 1.22 -22.30 -10.14
C GLY A 159 2.66 -21.80 -9.96
N LYS A 160 3.32 -21.42 -11.06
CA LYS A 160 4.74 -21.03 -11.07
C LYS A 160 4.91 -19.59 -11.51
N ASP A 161 6.00 -18.98 -11.05
CA ASP A 161 6.43 -17.66 -11.52
C ASP A 161 7.13 -17.74 -12.89
N GLY A 162 7.56 -16.59 -13.40
CA GLY A 162 8.28 -16.44 -14.67
C GLY A 162 9.64 -17.15 -14.73
N PHE A 163 10.13 -17.68 -13.61
CA PHE A 163 11.35 -18.49 -13.48
C PHE A 163 11.08 -19.98 -13.26
N GLY A 164 9.79 -20.40 -13.23
CA GLY A 164 9.39 -21.78 -13.04
C GLY A 164 9.38 -22.25 -11.58
N ARG A 165 9.52 -21.35 -10.60
CA ARG A 165 9.43 -21.67 -9.17
C ARG A 165 7.97 -21.66 -8.74
N VAL A 166 7.58 -22.59 -7.85
CA VAL A 166 6.23 -22.61 -7.29
C VAL A 166 5.99 -21.33 -6.47
N VAL A 167 4.94 -20.59 -6.80
CA VAL A 167 4.54 -19.39 -6.10
C VAL A 167 3.92 -19.76 -4.76
N ARG A 168 4.40 -19.15 -3.67
CA ARG A 168 3.97 -19.50 -2.29
C ARG A 168 3.09 -18.43 -1.64
N ASN A 169 2.98 -17.27 -2.24
CA ASN A 169 2.09 -16.20 -1.82
C ASN A 169 1.73 -15.32 -3.03
N PRO A 170 0.62 -14.57 -2.99
CA PRO A 170 0.13 -13.79 -4.13
C PRO A 170 0.78 -12.40 -4.22
N ALA A 171 1.98 -12.20 -3.67
CA ALA A 171 2.57 -10.87 -3.54
C ALA A 171 2.77 -10.20 -4.90
N GLY A 172 2.32 -8.94 -5.01
CA GLY A 172 2.53 -8.08 -6.17
C GLY A 172 3.46 -6.89 -5.88
N ILE A 173 3.81 -6.67 -4.62
CA ILE A 173 4.68 -5.57 -4.17
C ILE A 173 5.39 -5.99 -2.88
N ASP A 174 6.68 -5.67 -2.77
CA ASP A 174 7.41 -5.75 -1.50
C ASP A 174 7.60 -4.36 -0.90
N LEU A 175 7.49 -4.27 0.42
CA LEU A 175 7.60 -3.03 1.18
C LEU A 175 8.83 -3.06 2.08
N ALA A 176 9.63 -2.00 2.03
CA ALA A 176 10.75 -1.81 2.94
C ALA A 176 10.29 -1.64 4.39
N ASP A 177 11.17 -1.93 5.36
CA ASP A 177 10.84 -1.97 6.78
C ASP A 177 10.16 -0.68 7.30
N GLY A 178 10.70 0.49 6.96
CA GLY A 178 10.13 1.77 7.42
C GLY A 178 8.74 2.00 6.85
N MET A 179 8.51 1.62 5.60
CA MET A 179 7.20 1.75 4.98
C MET A 179 6.18 0.78 5.58
N PHE A 180 6.59 -0.46 5.80
CA PHE A 180 5.73 -1.50 6.37
C PHE A 180 5.26 -1.13 7.79
N TRP A 181 6.21 -0.82 8.69
CA TRP A 181 5.92 -0.57 10.10
C TRP A 181 5.50 0.87 10.39
N ASP A 182 6.30 1.86 9.96
CA ASP A 182 6.10 3.26 10.36
C ASP A 182 5.10 3.98 9.46
N GLY A 183 5.17 3.69 8.16
CA GLY A 183 4.33 4.27 7.11
C GLY A 183 2.89 3.83 7.17
N LEU A 184 2.70 2.53 6.93
CA LEU A 184 1.41 1.90 6.81
C LEU A 184 0.90 1.34 8.14
N GLY A 185 1.75 1.14 9.15
CA GLY A 185 1.34 0.56 10.43
C GLY A 185 0.93 -0.91 10.33
N LEU A 186 1.46 -1.63 9.34
CA LEU A 186 1.12 -3.04 9.15
C LEU A 186 1.79 -3.89 10.22
N THR A 187 1.10 -4.93 10.68
CA THR A 187 1.66 -5.94 11.59
C THR A 187 1.93 -7.28 10.91
N ASP A 188 1.35 -7.48 9.73
CA ASP A 188 1.47 -8.67 8.89
C ASP A 188 1.23 -8.28 7.43
N ASN A 189 1.56 -9.19 6.51
CA ASN A 189 1.31 -9.05 5.08
C ASN A 189 -0.19 -8.79 4.85
N SER A 190 -0.48 -7.89 3.91
CA SER A 190 -1.85 -7.40 3.77
C SER A 190 -2.14 -6.97 2.34
N TRP A 191 -3.42 -6.99 2.00
CA TRP A 191 -3.90 -6.38 0.79
C TRP A 191 -3.88 -4.85 0.93
N VAL A 192 -3.25 -4.19 -0.03
CA VAL A 192 -3.08 -2.73 -0.11
C VAL A 192 -3.57 -2.20 -1.45
N ASP A 193 -3.88 -0.91 -1.48
CA ASP A 193 -4.24 -0.19 -2.71
C ASP A 193 -3.04 0.60 -3.19
N VAL A 194 -2.55 0.31 -4.40
CA VAL A 194 -1.34 0.90 -4.97
C VAL A 194 -1.69 1.78 -6.15
N THR A 195 -1.46 3.08 -6.00
CA THR A 195 -1.59 4.08 -7.07
C THR A 195 -0.23 4.31 -7.74
N PHE A 196 -0.16 4.13 -9.06
CA PHE A 196 1.07 4.21 -9.86
C PHE A 196 1.30 5.65 -10.35
N LEU A 197 1.87 6.51 -9.50
CA LEU A 197 1.84 7.96 -9.68
C LEU A 197 2.48 8.46 -10.97
N TRP A 198 3.48 7.75 -11.51
CA TRP A 198 4.13 8.12 -12.77
C TRP A 198 3.27 7.91 -14.02
N LEU A 199 2.12 7.24 -13.88
CA LEU A 199 1.14 7.07 -14.95
C LEU A 199 0.06 8.16 -14.91
N GLY A 200 0.11 9.06 -13.93
CA GLY A 200 -0.70 10.28 -13.92
C GLY A 200 -0.03 11.40 -14.73
N ASP A 201 -0.82 12.37 -15.15
CA ASP A 201 -0.44 13.48 -16.03
C ASP A 201 -0.46 14.85 -15.34
N GLY A 202 -0.80 14.89 -14.05
CA GLY A 202 -0.86 16.12 -13.26
C GLY A 202 0.51 16.75 -12.95
N PRO A 203 0.55 18.02 -12.51
CA PRO A 203 1.75 18.67 -11.99
C PRO A 203 2.40 17.82 -10.90
N THR A 204 3.73 17.85 -10.79
CA THR A 204 4.45 17.05 -9.80
C THR A 204 5.41 17.87 -8.95
N GLY A 205 5.70 17.34 -7.77
CA GLY A 205 6.75 17.83 -6.89
C GLY A 205 7.58 16.65 -6.39
N THR A 206 8.85 16.90 -6.05
CA THR A 206 9.70 15.88 -5.43
C THR A 206 9.93 16.19 -3.96
N ILE A 207 9.66 15.23 -3.07
CA ILE A 207 9.84 15.43 -1.63
C ILE A 207 11.33 15.54 -1.29
N ARG A 208 11.68 16.61 -0.57
CA ARG A 208 13.03 16.95 -0.16
C ARG A 208 13.01 17.39 1.31
N THR A 209 13.34 16.46 2.20
CA THR A 209 13.42 16.71 3.65
C THR A 209 14.81 17.13 4.12
N GLY A 210 15.80 17.15 3.22
CA GLY A 210 17.22 17.35 3.58
C GLY A 210 17.84 16.15 4.30
N THR A 211 17.07 15.09 4.53
CA THR A 211 17.51 13.86 5.20
C THR A 211 16.95 12.65 4.46
N ARG A 212 17.21 11.44 4.97
CA ARG A 212 16.57 10.21 4.48
C ARG A 212 15.18 9.97 5.07
N TRP A 213 14.77 10.76 6.08
CA TRP A 213 13.53 10.53 6.80
C TRP A 213 12.32 11.04 6.01
N PRO A 214 11.18 10.33 6.09
CA PRO A 214 9.97 10.73 5.39
C PRO A 214 9.36 12.00 5.98
N LEU A 215 8.57 12.69 5.16
CA LEU A 215 7.74 13.82 5.54
C LEU A 215 6.38 13.32 6.06
N ASN A 216 5.84 13.97 7.08
CA ASN A 216 4.46 13.71 7.50
C ASN A 216 3.46 14.17 6.43
N VAL A 217 2.54 13.29 6.05
CA VAL A 217 1.35 13.64 5.26
C VAL A 217 0.20 13.94 6.21
N ARG A 218 -0.53 15.02 5.95
CA ARG A 218 -1.54 15.56 6.87
C ARG A 218 -2.92 15.59 6.24
N SER A 219 -3.96 15.58 7.08
CA SER A 219 -5.35 15.67 6.65
C SER A 219 -5.80 17.08 6.22
N GLY A 220 -4.96 18.10 6.41
CA GLY A 220 -5.20 19.48 6.00
C GLY A 220 -3.93 20.34 6.01
N PRO A 221 -4.04 21.61 5.58
CA PRO A 221 -2.89 22.49 5.33
C PRO A 221 -2.36 23.16 6.61
N GLY A 222 -1.97 22.36 7.58
CA GLY A 222 -1.41 22.84 8.85
C GLY A 222 -0.87 21.71 9.72
N THR A 223 0.04 22.04 10.63
CA THR A 223 0.71 21.07 11.50
C THR A 223 -0.15 20.53 12.63
N SER A 224 -1.26 21.21 12.94
CA SER A 224 -2.30 20.75 13.87
C SER A 224 -3.22 19.67 13.28
N TYR A 225 -3.29 19.54 11.96
CA TYR A 225 -4.07 18.49 11.31
C TYR A 225 -3.44 17.11 11.55
N ALA A 226 -4.32 16.12 11.68
CA ALA A 226 -3.95 14.72 11.92
C ALA A 226 -2.97 14.22 10.84
N ARG A 227 -2.04 13.35 11.26
CA ARG A 227 -1.15 12.66 10.34
C ARG A 227 -1.93 11.52 9.67
N SER A 228 -2.05 11.57 8.35
CA SER A 228 -2.71 10.56 7.53
C SER A 228 -1.72 9.57 6.89
N GLY A 229 -0.42 9.84 6.99
CA GLY A 229 0.59 9.02 6.33
C GLY A 229 1.99 9.61 6.32
N LEU A 230 2.83 9.03 5.47
CA LEU A 230 4.20 9.46 5.24
C LEU A 230 4.48 9.66 3.74
N ALA A 231 5.47 10.48 3.42
CA ALA A 231 6.00 10.61 2.06
C ALA A 231 7.53 10.52 2.12
N ALA A 232 8.08 9.45 1.56
CA ALA A 232 9.50 9.16 1.58
C ALA A 232 10.32 10.27 0.90
N ALA A 233 11.48 10.59 1.48
CA ALA A 233 12.42 11.51 0.84
C ALA A 233 12.82 10.97 -0.53
N GLY A 234 12.86 11.82 -1.55
CA GLY A 234 13.14 11.37 -2.92
C GLY A 234 11.90 11.10 -3.77
N THR A 235 10.77 10.76 -3.14
CA THR A 235 9.53 10.38 -3.87
C THR A 235 9.00 11.55 -4.71
N ARG A 236 8.49 11.23 -5.90
CA ARG A 236 7.76 12.18 -6.76
C ARG A 236 6.27 11.99 -6.54
N VAL A 237 5.61 13.08 -6.18
CA VAL A 237 4.16 13.11 -5.93
C VAL A 237 3.46 13.96 -6.98
N THR A 238 2.25 13.56 -7.36
CA THR A 238 1.34 14.41 -8.13
C THR A 238 0.69 15.42 -7.21
N ILE A 239 0.52 16.66 -7.67
CA ILE A 239 -0.12 17.75 -6.95
C ILE A 239 -1.48 18.00 -7.60
N GLN A 240 -2.55 17.63 -6.91
CA GLN A 240 -3.94 17.75 -7.38
C GLN A 240 -4.39 19.21 -7.37
N CYS A 241 -4.11 19.90 -6.27
CA CYS A 241 -4.40 21.31 -6.07
C CYS A 241 -3.45 21.88 -5.00
N THR A 242 -3.41 23.20 -4.90
CA THR A 242 -2.63 23.92 -3.90
C THR A 242 -3.53 24.79 -3.04
N VAL A 243 -3.13 25.04 -1.80
CA VAL A 243 -3.90 25.83 -0.85
C VAL A 243 -2.96 26.61 0.06
N TRP A 244 -3.37 27.81 0.46
CA TRP A 244 -2.67 28.60 1.46
C TRP A 244 -3.12 28.17 2.86
N GLY A 245 -2.18 27.90 3.76
CA GLY A 245 -2.42 27.41 5.11
C GLY A 245 -1.39 27.93 6.10
N GLU A 246 -1.05 27.08 7.08
CA GLU A 246 -0.03 27.42 8.09
C GLU A 246 1.35 27.65 7.47
N TRP A 247 2.08 28.65 7.96
CA TRP A 247 3.49 28.83 7.61
C TRP A 247 4.33 27.68 8.15
N VAL A 248 5.14 27.08 7.27
CA VAL A 248 6.07 26.02 7.65
C VAL A 248 7.47 26.42 7.23
N ASP A 249 8.40 26.32 8.16
CA ASP A 249 9.84 26.38 7.91
C ASP A 249 10.34 24.98 7.57
N GLY A 250 10.83 24.79 6.35
CA GLY A 250 11.31 23.51 5.87
C GLY A 250 12.61 23.58 5.08
N HIS A 251 13.01 22.44 4.55
CA HIS A 251 14.30 22.28 3.86
C HIS A 251 14.46 23.20 2.64
N LEU A 252 13.35 23.56 1.98
CA LEU A 252 13.34 24.44 0.81
C LEU A 252 13.03 25.90 1.16
N GLY A 253 12.91 26.23 2.46
CA GLY A 253 12.58 27.57 2.96
C GLY A 253 11.23 27.62 3.68
N SER A 254 10.79 28.84 3.96
CA SER A 254 9.55 29.15 4.67
C SER A 254 8.43 29.47 3.70
N THR A 255 7.27 28.82 3.83
CA THR A 255 6.11 29.09 2.95
C THR A 255 4.79 28.71 3.61
N PRO A 256 3.68 29.43 3.33
CA PRO A 256 2.33 29.02 3.70
C PRO A 256 1.66 28.17 2.61
N LEU A 257 2.37 27.81 1.54
CA LEU A 257 1.82 26.99 0.45
C LEU A 257 1.80 25.50 0.84
N TRP A 258 0.67 24.86 0.62
CA TRP A 258 0.46 23.43 0.83
C TRP A 258 -0.02 22.76 -0.45
N ASN A 259 0.48 21.56 -0.69
CA ASN A 259 0.16 20.74 -1.86
C ASN A 259 -0.74 19.58 -1.45
N LYS A 260 -1.91 19.47 -2.10
CA LYS A 260 -2.75 18.27 -1.98
C LYS A 260 -2.23 17.19 -2.92
N ILE A 261 -1.70 16.11 -2.36
CA ILE A 261 -1.00 15.04 -3.09
C ILE A 261 -1.83 13.74 -3.23
N GLY A 262 -3.09 13.78 -2.81
CA GLY A 262 -4.05 12.68 -2.83
C GLY A 262 -5.34 13.05 -2.07
N PRO A 263 -6.33 12.15 -1.97
CA PRO A 263 -7.59 12.39 -1.29
C PRO A 263 -7.34 12.74 0.18
N GLY A 264 -7.52 14.02 0.54
CA GLY A 264 -7.28 14.50 1.90
C GLY A 264 -5.83 14.42 2.36
N HIS A 265 -4.86 14.33 1.44
CA HIS A 265 -3.44 14.25 1.78
C HIS A 265 -2.71 15.54 1.43
N PHE A 266 -2.16 16.20 2.42
CA PHE A 266 -1.46 17.48 2.28
C PHE A 266 -0.03 17.39 2.77
N VAL A 267 0.88 18.02 2.03
CA VAL A 267 2.27 18.24 2.41
C VAL A 267 2.63 19.69 2.18
N SER A 268 3.50 20.25 3.01
CA SER A 268 3.95 21.64 2.83
C SER A 268 4.89 21.75 1.62
N ASP A 269 4.75 22.84 0.88
CA ASP A 269 5.65 23.18 -0.21
C ASP A 269 7.09 23.46 0.27
N ALA A 270 7.25 23.79 1.56
CA ALA A 270 8.55 23.92 2.25
C ALA A 270 9.44 22.67 2.16
N TYR A 271 8.86 21.52 1.78
CA TYR A 271 9.55 20.24 1.57
C TYR A 271 9.26 19.63 0.20
N THR A 272 8.57 20.34 -0.69
CA THR A 272 8.14 19.83 -2.00
C THR A 272 8.81 20.62 -3.12
N ARG A 273 9.82 20.04 -3.77
CA ARG A 273 10.51 20.74 -4.87
C ARG A 273 9.70 20.63 -6.15
N THR A 274 9.00 21.70 -6.49
CA THR A 274 8.23 21.86 -7.75
C THR A 274 9.00 22.64 -8.82
N GLY A 275 10.11 23.28 -8.44
CA GLY A 275 10.90 24.18 -9.31
C GLY A 275 10.53 25.66 -9.15
N THR A 276 9.52 25.97 -8.35
CA THR A 276 9.02 27.32 -8.11
C THR A 276 8.52 27.44 -6.67
N GLY A 277 8.53 28.64 -6.07
CA GLY A 277 7.89 28.91 -4.77
C GLY A 277 6.43 29.38 -4.89
N ARG A 278 5.81 29.18 -6.05
CA ARG A 278 4.44 29.58 -6.40
C ARG A 278 3.59 28.33 -6.68
N PRO A 279 2.26 28.43 -6.55
CA PRO A 279 1.32 27.38 -6.97
C PRO A 279 1.62 26.81 -8.36
N VAL A 280 1.71 25.48 -8.46
CA VAL A 280 1.90 24.75 -9.74
C VAL A 280 0.66 23.97 -10.18
N ALA A 281 -0.39 23.96 -9.36
CA ALA A 281 -1.68 23.34 -9.63
C ALA A 281 -2.80 24.31 -9.24
N PRO A 282 -4.06 24.09 -9.69
CA PRO A 282 -5.20 24.91 -9.33
C PRO A 282 -5.40 25.04 -7.82
N ALA A 283 -6.18 26.04 -7.38
CA ALA A 283 -6.56 26.15 -5.98
C ALA A 283 -7.47 24.99 -5.54
N CYS A 284 -7.29 24.52 -4.31
CA CYS A 284 -8.32 23.79 -3.58
C CYS A 284 -9.36 24.79 -3.05
#